data_AF-A0A7C3ZQ02-F1
#
_entry.id   AF-A0A7C3ZQ02-F1
#
_cell.length_a   1.000
_cell.length_b   1.000
_cell.length_c   1.000
_cell.angle_alpha   90.00
_cell.angle_beta   90.00
_cell.angle_gamma   90.00
#
_symmetry.space_group_name_H-M   'P 1'
#
loop_
_entity.id
_entity.type
_entity.pdbx_description
1 polymer ?
#
loop_
_entity_poly.entity_id
_entity_poly.type
_entity_poly.pdbx_seq_one_letter_code
_entity_poly.pdbx_strand_id
1 'polypeptide(L)'
;GAIDPKTRSFREFPDWWQKNKDRFHNKRVAMFCTGGIRCEKSTNYLISQGVEDVFHLQGGILQYLEDIPADDSTWNGACFVFDGRVSVEHGLAEGPHELCHACRRPILPRDRERPEFEEGVSCHQCIDQFDDARRARFRERQRQILLARERGERHLGRQKKPVKMG
;
A
#
# COMPACT_ATOMS: atom_id res chain seq x y z
N GLY A 1 -8.04 -2.37 19.16
CA GLY A 1 -7.58 -1.75 17.89
C GLY A 1 -7.14 -2.81 16.90
N ALA A 2 -6.82 -2.41 15.67
CA ALA A 2 -6.37 -3.33 14.62
C ALA A 2 -5.01 -3.98 14.96
N ILE A 3 -4.79 -5.20 14.49
CA ILE A 3 -3.53 -5.94 14.64
C ILE A 3 -2.81 -5.95 13.30
N ASP A 4 -1.60 -5.41 13.26
CA ASP A 4 -0.72 -5.51 12.10
C ASP A 4 0.06 -6.84 12.15
N PRO A 5 -0.14 -7.76 11.18
CA PRO A 5 0.56 -9.04 11.16
C PRO A 5 2.05 -8.91 10.81
N LYS A 6 2.53 -7.72 10.40
CA LYS A 6 3.93 -7.45 10.02
C LYS A 6 4.46 -8.35 8.90
N THR A 7 3.56 -8.83 8.03
CA THR A 7 3.93 -9.62 6.84
C THR A 7 4.44 -8.72 5.72
N ARG A 8 5.45 -9.17 4.97
CA ARG A 8 5.97 -8.46 3.80
C ARG A 8 5.12 -8.72 2.56
N SER A 9 4.52 -9.91 2.49
CA SER A 9 3.63 -10.32 1.41
C SER A 9 2.42 -11.08 1.95
N PHE A 10 1.31 -11.04 1.23
CA PHE A 10 0.10 -11.79 1.62
C PHE A 10 0.31 -13.31 1.65
N ARG A 11 1.31 -13.83 0.93
CA ARG A 11 1.65 -15.26 0.93
C ARG A 11 2.16 -15.75 2.30
N GLU A 12 2.64 -14.85 3.15
CA GLU A 12 3.10 -15.16 4.51
C GLU A 12 1.95 -15.25 5.52
N PHE A 13 0.72 -14.87 5.13
CA PHE A 13 -0.42 -14.86 6.05
C PHE A 13 -0.73 -16.25 6.66
N PRO A 14 -0.75 -17.36 5.90
CA PRO A 14 -0.96 -18.69 6.48
C PRO A 14 0.04 -19.04 7.59
N ASP A 15 1.34 -18.80 7.35
CA ASP A 15 2.39 -19.07 8.34
C ASP A 15 2.25 -18.17 9.57
N TRP A 16 1.93 -16.89 9.35
CA TRP A 16 1.65 -15.97 10.45
C TRP A 16 0.45 -16.44 11.28
N TRP A 17 -0.63 -16.88 10.64
CA TRP A 17 -1.80 -17.39 11.32
C TRP A 17 -1.45 -18.61 12.18
N GLN A 18 -0.76 -19.61 11.65
CA GLN A 18 -0.39 -20.80 12.42
C GLN A 18 0.43 -20.48 13.67
N LYS A 19 1.33 -19.49 13.58
CA LYS A 19 2.15 -19.03 14.71
C LYS A 19 1.38 -18.21 15.75
N ASN A 20 0.19 -17.72 15.42
CA ASN A 20 -0.56 -16.76 16.24
C ASN A 20 -1.98 -17.20 16.62
N LYS A 21 -2.51 -18.27 16.02
CA LYS A 21 -3.93 -18.69 16.13
C LYS A 21 -4.40 -18.85 17.58
N ASP A 22 -3.55 -19.31 18.48
CA ASP A 22 -3.91 -19.52 19.90
C ASP A 22 -4.31 -18.21 20.59
N ARG A 23 -3.78 -17.07 20.14
CA ARG A 23 -4.12 -15.72 20.66
C ARG A 23 -5.56 -15.31 20.33
N PHE A 24 -6.17 -15.99 19.36
CA PHE A 24 -7.51 -15.75 18.84
C PHE A 24 -8.52 -16.81 19.26
N HIS A 25 -8.14 -17.78 20.09
CA HIS A 25 -9.05 -18.78 20.63
C HIS A 25 -10.25 -18.12 21.34
N ASN A 26 -11.47 -18.57 21.01
CA ASN A 26 -12.74 -18.02 21.49
C ASN A 26 -12.94 -16.51 21.23
N LYS A 27 -12.28 -15.95 20.21
CA LYS A 27 -12.48 -14.56 19.80
C LYS A 27 -13.10 -14.49 18.42
N ARG A 28 -13.92 -13.46 18.23
CA ARG A 28 -14.40 -13.05 16.90
C ARG A 28 -13.26 -12.38 16.16
N VAL A 29 -12.97 -12.83 14.94
CA VAL A 29 -11.91 -12.31 14.08
C VAL A 29 -12.54 -11.52 12.95
N ALA A 30 -12.33 -10.19 12.95
CA ALA A 30 -12.71 -9.32 11.85
C ALA A 30 -11.46 -8.88 11.07
N MET A 31 -11.46 -9.07 9.75
CA MET A 31 -10.35 -8.70 8.87
C MET A 31 -10.76 -7.62 7.87
N PHE A 32 -9.81 -6.78 7.49
CA PHE A 32 -10.04 -5.75 6.48
C PHE A 32 -8.77 -5.54 5.65
N CYS A 33 -8.97 -5.11 4.40
CA CYS A 33 -7.90 -4.70 3.48
C CYS A 33 -8.46 -3.64 2.54
N THR A 34 -7.61 -3.02 1.72
CA THR A 34 -7.98 -1.86 0.87
C THR A 34 -9.31 -2.06 0.14
N GLY A 35 -9.48 -3.14 -0.64
CA GLY A 35 -10.70 -3.39 -1.44
C GLY A 35 -11.28 -4.80 -1.27
N GLY A 36 -11.14 -5.43 -0.10
CA GLY A 36 -11.80 -6.71 0.23
C GLY A 36 -11.12 -8.00 -0.28
N ILE A 37 -10.52 -8.03 -1.47
CA ILE A 37 -10.03 -9.28 -2.12
C ILE A 37 -9.10 -10.14 -1.24
N ARG A 38 -8.18 -9.54 -0.49
CA ARG A 38 -7.28 -10.32 0.40
C ARG A 38 -8.05 -10.93 1.56
N CYS A 39 -9.07 -10.23 2.04
CA CYS A 39 -9.90 -10.67 3.16
C CYS A 39 -10.86 -11.77 2.77
N GLU A 40 -11.38 -11.79 1.55
CA GLU A 40 -12.13 -12.96 1.04
C GLU A 40 -11.28 -14.23 1.12
N LYS A 41 -10.03 -14.14 0.64
CA LYS A 41 -9.07 -15.27 0.67
C LYS A 41 -8.70 -15.67 2.09
N SER A 42 -8.37 -14.71 2.96
CA SER A 42 -7.99 -15.01 4.34
C SER A 42 -9.16 -15.52 5.17
N THR A 43 -10.37 -15.03 4.95
CA THR A 43 -11.59 -15.54 5.60
C THR A 43 -11.83 -17.00 5.22
N ASN A 44 -11.81 -17.32 3.93
CA ASN A 44 -11.97 -18.70 3.47
C ASN A 44 -10.88 -19.63 3.99
N TYR A 45 -9.64 -19.13 4.09
CA TYR A 45 -8.54 -19.86 4.72
C TYR A 45 -8.82 -20.12 6.21
N LEU A 46 -9.24 -19.12 6.99
CA LEU A 46 -9.55 -19.29 8.42
C LEU A 46 -10.73 -20.25 8.66
N ILE A 47 -11.77 -20.19 7.82
CA ILE A 47 -12.88 -21.16 7.83
C ILE A 47 -12.35 -22.58 7.63
N SER A 48 -11.44 -22.79 6.66
CA SER A 48 -10.85 -24.12 6.43
C SER A 48 -9.92 -24.59 7.56
N GLN A 49 -9.48 -23.68 8.44
CA GLN A 49 -8.77 -23.99 9.68
C GLN A 49 -9.70 -24.25 10.88
N GLY A 50 -11.02 -24.24 10.68
CA GLY A 50 -12.01 -24.47 11.73
C GLY A 50 -12.35 -23.24 12.58
N VAL A 51 -12.06 -22.03 12.11
CA VAL A 51 -12.48 -20.80 12.80
C VAL A 51 -13.93 -20.50 12.45
N GLU A 52 -14.81 -20.49 13.44
CA GLU A 52 -16.24 -20.27 13.26
C GLU A 52 -16.58 -18.76 13.14
N ASP A 53 -16.12 -17.95 14.09
CA ASP A 53 -16.43 -16.51 14.16
C ASP A 53 -15.44 -15.64 13.36
N VAL A 54 -15.34 -15.87 12.06
CA VAL A 54 -14.51 -15.06 11.16
C VAL A 54 -15.36 -14.21 10.20
N PHE A 55 -15.03 -12.92 10.15
CA PHE A 55 -15.73 -11.90 9.37
C PHE A 55 -14.72 -11.08 8.58
N HIS A 56 -15.17 -10.45 7.50
CA HIS A 56 -14.41 -9.39 6.85
C HIS A 56 -15.26 -8.17 6.50
N LEU A 57 -14.60 -7.02 6.39
CA LEU A 57 -15.20 -5.79 5.93
C LEU A 57 -15.55 -5.91 4.44
N GLN A 58 -16.85 -6.01 4.14
CA GLN A 58 -17.37 -6.04 2.77
C GLN A 58 -17.00 -4.74 2.04
N GLY A 59 -16.54 -4.83 0.80
CA GLY A 59 -16.03 -3.67 0.04
C GLY A 59 -14.65 -3.15 0.49
N GLY A 60 -14.16 -3.60 1.64
CA GLY A 60 -12.87 -3.18 2.19
C GLY A 60 -12.86 -1.75 2.72
N ILE A 61 -11.65 -1.25 2.98
CA ILE A 61 -11.45 0.10 3.54
C ILE A 61 -11.98 1.18 2.60
N LEU A 62 -11.85 1.02 1.27
CA LEU A 62 -12.28 2.04 0.32
C LEU A 62 -13.80 2.28 0.42
N GLN A 63 -14.61 1.23 0.41
CA GLN A 63 -16.06 1.36 0.60
C GLN A 63 -16.39 1.98 1.96
N TYR A 64 -15.68 1.58 3.02
CA TYR A 64 -15.86 2.17 4.35
C TYR A 64 -15.58 3.67 4.38
N LEU A 65 -14.51 4.13 3.71
CA LEU A 65 -14.16 5.56 3.63
C LEU A 65 -15.12 6.38 2.78
N GLU A 66 -15.84 5.73 1.86
CA GLU A 66 -16.86 6.33 1.01
C GLU A 66 -18.21 6.44 1.73
N ASP A 67 -18.62 5.37 2.42
CA ASP A 67 -19.97 5.26 3.00
C ASP A 67 -20.09 5.83 4.41
N ILE A 68 -19.02 5.76 5.21
CA ILE A 68 -19.07 6.14 6.63
C ILE A 68 -18.59 7.58 6.80
N PRO A 69 -19.43 8.49 7.34
CA PRO A 69 -19.01 9.85 7.69
C PRO A 69 -17.80 9.86 8.61
N ALA A 70 -16.91 10.83 8.43
CA ALA A 70 -15.68 10.92 9.23
C ALA A 70 -15.95 11.04 10.74
N ASP A 71 -17.03 11.72 11.14
CA ASP A 71 -17.43 11.90 12.55
C ASP A 71 -17.90 10.58 13.20
N ASP A 72 -18.35 9.61 12.40
CA ASP A 72 -18.80 8.28 12.85
C ASP A 72 -17.73 7.19 12.63
N SER A 73 -16.56 7.59 12.13
CA SER A 73 -15.51 6.68 11.70
C SER A 73 -14.59 6.25 12.83
N THR A 74 -14.10 5.01 12.73
CA THR A 74 -12.98 4.51 13.56
C THR A 74 -11.67 4.42 12.79
N TRP A 75 -11.65 4.87 11.54
CA TRP A 75 -10.46 4.91 10.71
C TRP A 75 -9.53 6.05 11.13
N ASN A 76 -8.22 5.80 11.06
CA ASN A 76 -7.19 6.76 11.43
C ASN A 76 -6.13 6.84 10.34
N GLY A 77 -5.82 8.04 9.87
CA GLY A 77 -4.82 8.30 8.83
C GLY A 77 -5.34 8.06 7.40
N ALA A 78 -4.44 7.72 6.48
CA ALA A 78 -4.79 7.49 5.07
C ALA A 78 -4.68 6.00 4.68
N CYS A 79 -5.50 5.56 3.74
CA CYS A 79 -5.50 4.22 3.18
C CYS A 79 -4.57 4.14 1.96
N PHE A 80 -3.57 3.27 1.99
CA PHE A 80 -2.69 3.05 0.84
C PHE A 80 -3.43 2.42 -0.35
N VAL A 81 -3.22 2.98 -1.54
CA VAL A 81 -3.77 2.51 -2.82
C VAL A 81 -2.67 2.26 -3.86
N PHE A 82 -2.92 1.32 -4.77
CA PHE A 82 -1.94 0.84 -5.74
C PHE A 82 -1.99 1.60 -7.09
N ASP A 83 -2.21 2.91 -7.04
CA ASP A 83 -2.26 3.78 -8.21
C ASP A 83 -1.50 5.10 -7.97
N GLY A 84 -1.67 6.07 -8.88
CA GLY A 84 -0.93 7.34 -8.85
C GLY A 84 -1.17 8.19 -7.60
N ARG A 85 -2.30 7.98 -6.91
CA ARG A 85 -2.67 8.75 -5.70
C ARG A 85 -1.88 8.33 -4.47
N VAL A 86 -1.33 7.10 -4.46
CA VAL A 86 -0.58 6.47 -3.36
C VAL A 86 -1.39 6.22 -2.08
N SER A 87 -2.21 7.17 -1.65
CA SER A 87 -3.10 7.06 -0.50
C SER A 87 -4.40 7.82 -0.72
N VAL A 88 -5.45 7.45 0.01
CA VAL A 88 -6.71 8.19 0.07
C VAL A 88 -7.19 8.34 1.52
N GLU A 89 -7.96 9.39 1.79
CA GLU A 89 -8.60 9.67 3.08
C GLU A 89 -10.13 9.49 2.98
N HIS A 90 -10.88 9.96 3.98
CA HIS A 90 -12.34 9.95 3.95
C HIS A 90 -12.90 10.65 2.69
N GLY A 91 -14.01 10.14 2.16
CA GLY A 91 -14.56 10.59 0.89
C GLY A 91 -13.69 10.24 -0.33
N LEU A 92 -12.75 9.30 -0.18
CA LEU A 92 -11.78 8.89 -1.20
C LEU A 92 -10.92 10.05 -1.75
N ALA A 93 -10.79 11.12 -0.97
CA ALA A 93 -9.92 12.25 -1.29
C ALA A 93 -8.46 11.78 -1.38
N GLU A 94 -7.71 12.31 -2.34
CA GLU A 94 -6.28 11.99 -2.47
C GLU A 94 -5.52 12.41 -1.21
N GLY A 95 -4.83 11.45 -0.59
CA GLY A 95 -4.08 11.67 0.64
C GLY A 95 -2.68 12.22 0.37
N PRO A 96 -1.96 12.64 1.42
CA PRO A 96 -0.71 13.39 1.26
C PRO A 96 0.50 12.52 0.87
N HIS A 97 0.37 11.20 0.85
CA HIS A 97 1.53 10.32 0.68
C HIS A 97 2.08 10.38 -0.74
N GLU A 98 3.39 10.39 -0.84
CA GLU A 98 4.13 10.20 -2.08
C GLU A 98 4.78 8.80 -2.09
N LEU A 99 5.15 8.32 -3.28
CA LEU A 99 5.76 7.00 -3.41
C LEU A 99 7.28 7.12 -3.48
N CYS A 100 8.00 6.48 -2.56
CA CYS A 100 9.43 6.31 -2.73
C CYS A 100 9.70 5.44 -3.98
N HIS A 101 10.30 6.03 -5.00
CA HIS A 101 10.55 5.34 -6.27
C HIS A 101 11.64 4.25 -6.20
N ALA A 102 12.38 4.17 -5.09
CA ALA A 102 13.33 3.08 -4.83
C ALA A 102 12.64 1.86 -4.20
N CYS A 103 12.04 2.01 -3.02
CA CYS A 103 11.47 0.90 -2.26
C CYS A 103 9.97 0.69 -2.44
N ARG A 104 9.28 1.59 -3.15
CA ARG A 104 7.82 1.54 -3.41
C ARG A 104 6.95 1.64 -2.16
N ARG A 105 7.48 2.14 -1.06
CA ARG A 105 6.72 2.44 0.16
C ARG A 105 6.22 3.89 0.15
N PRO A 106 5.05 4.15 0.75
CA PRO A 106 4.56 5.51 0.93
C PRO A 106 5.47 6.27 1.90
N ILE A 107 5.70 7.54 1.59
CA ILE A 107 6.38 8.53 2.43
C ILE A 107 5.52 9.79 2.49
N LEU A 108 5.70 10.62 3.50
CA LEU A 108 5.04 11.92 3.55
C LEU A 108 5.92 12.99 2.88
N PRO A 109 5.35 14.13 2.44
CA PRO A 109 6.13 15.19 1.78
C PRO A 109 7.28 15.68 2.66
N ARG A 110 7.04 15.84 3.97
CA ARG A 110 8.07 16.18 4.97
C ARG A 110 9.22 15.17 5.07
N ASP A 111 9.01 13.91 4.67
CA ASP A 111 10.09 12.93 4.71
C ASP A 111 11.15 13.18 3.63
N ARG A 112 10.86 14.04 2.65
CA ARG A 112 11.81 14.48 1.61
C ARG A 112 12.84 15.47 2.13
N GLU A 113 12.57 16.09 3.26
CA GLU A 113 13.49 17.02 3.95
C GLU A 113 14.54 16.28 4.77
N ARG A 114 14.39 14.96 4.92
CA ARG A 114 15.30 14.13 5.72
C ARG A 114 16.62 13.89 4.97
N PRO A 115 17.77 13.83 5.67
CA PRO A 115 19.08 13.62 5.04
C PRO A 115 19.21 12.32 4.23
N GLU A 116 18.43 11.29 4.57
CA GLU A 116 18.43 9.98 3.90
C GLU A 116 17.65 10.00 2.56
N PHE A 117 16.91 11.08 2.29
CA PHE A 117 16.12 11.19 1.07
C PHE A 117 16.98 11.61 -0.11
N GLU A 118 16.94 10.79 -1.16
CA GLU A 118 17.47 11.13 -2.47
C GLU A 118 16.39 10.79 -3.49
N GLU A 119 15.91 11.80 -4.21
CA GLU A 119 14.81 11.68 -5.17
C GLU A 119 15.07 10.53 -6.15
N GLY A 120 14.15 9.58 -6.22
CA GLY A 120 14.31 8.40 -7.07
C GLY A 120 15.15 7.26 -6.50
N VAL A 121 15.88 7.44 -5.39
CA VAL A 121 17.01 6.58 -4.98
C VAL A 121 16.89 6.04 -3.56
N SER A 122 16.50 6.85 -2.58
CA SER A 122 16.36 6.41 -1.19
C SER A 122 15.36 7.26 -0.41
N CYS A 123 14.88 6.70 0.70
CA CYS A 123 14.14 7.40 1.74
C CYS A 123 14.59 6.88 3.11
N HIS A 124 14.14 7.54 4.18
CA HIS A 124 14.42 7.17 5.57
C HIS A 124 14.09 5.71 5.92
N GLN A 125 13.22 5.04 5.15
CA GLN A 125 12.85 3.65 5.42
C GLN A 125 13.73 2.62 4.68
N CYS A 126 14.45 3.03 3.64
CA CYS A 126 15.16 2.09 2.75
C CYS A 126 16.63 2.45 2.49
N ILE A 127 17.17 3.44 3.19
CA ILE A 127 18.56 3.90 3.01
C ILE A 127 19.56 2.75 3.10
N ASP A 128 19.34 1.81 4.03
CA ASP A 128 20.20 0.64 4.26
C ASP A 128 19.71 -0.64 3.57
N GLN A 129 18.64 -0.56 2.77
CA GLN A 129 18.05 -1.74 2.13
C GLN A 129 18.79 -2.15 0.84
N PHE A 130 19.49 -1.21 0.21
CA PHE A 130 20.08 -1.39 -1.12
C PHE A 130 21.57 -1.07 -1.11
N ASP A 131 22.35 -1.92 -1.77
CA ASP A 131 23.78 -1.69 -1.99
C ASP A 131 24.06 -0.53 -2.96
N ASP A 132 25.32 -0.12 -3.04
CA ASP A 132 25.76 1.00 -3.88
C ASP A 132 25.51 0.76 -5.37
N ALA A 133 25.67 -0.47 -5.84
CA ALA A 133 25.42 -0.83 -7.23
C ALA A 133 23.92 -0.63 -7.58
N ARG A 134 23.03 -1.01 -6.68
CA ARG A 134 21.59 -0.83 -6.82
C ARG A 134 21.19 0.64 -6.73
N ARG A 135 21.78 1.40 -5.80
CA ARG A 135 21.58 2.86 -5.68
C ARG A 135 22.03 3.60 -6.94
N ALA A 136 23.18 3.23 -7.52
CA ALA A 136 23.65 3.79 -8.78
C ALA A 136 22.66 3.57 -9.94
N ARG A 137 22.05 2.39 -10.03
CA ARG A 137 21.00 2.10 -11.03
C ARG A 137 19.73 2.94 -10.83
N PHE A 138 19.37 3.22 -9.57
CA PHE A 138 18.24 4.09 -9.27
C PHE A 138 18.51 5.55 -9.66
N ARG A 139 19.72 6.05 -9.40
CA ARG A 139 20.19 7.37 -9.86
C ARG A 139 20.12 7.49 -11.37
N GLU A 140 20.61 6.47 -12.08
CA GLU A 140 20.58 6.48 -13.54
C GLU A 140 19.15 6.51 -14.07
N ARG A 141 18.24 5.70 -13.51
CA ARG A 141 16.82 5.77 -13.86
C ARG A 141 16.25 7.17 -13.61
N GLN A 142 16.56 7.78 -12.47
CA GLN A 142 16.06 9.12 -12.14
C GLN A 142 16.60 10.17 -13.12
N ARG A 143 17.90 10.09 -13.46
CA ARG A 143 18.52 10.95 -14.47
C ARG A 143 17.79 10.85 -15.81
N GLN A 144 17.49 9.65 -16.28
CA GLN A 144 16.78 9.45 -17.54
C GLN A 144 15.34 10.01 -17.51
N ILE A 145 14.66 9.93 -16.36
CA ILE A 145 13.34 10.57 -16.15
C ILE A 145 13.45 12.09 -16.27
N LEU A 146 14.44 12.72 -15.64
CA LEU A 146 14.65 14.17 -15.68
C LEU A 146 14.96 14.65 -17.10
N LEU A 147 15.90 13.98 -17.78
CA LEU A 147 16.26 14.30 -19.16
C LEU A 147 15.08 14.18 -20.13
N ALA A 148 14.21 13.17 -19.96
CA ALA A 148 13.01 13.04 -20.76
C ALA A 148 12.02 14.20 -20.52
N ARG A 149 11.83 14.61 -19.25
CA ARG A 149 10.98 15.74 -18.89
C ARG A 149 11.47 17.05 -19.51
N GLU A 150 12.78 17.29 -19.51
CA GLU A 150 13.40 18.46 -20.15
C GLU A 150 13.14 18.49 -21.65
N ARG A 151 13.10 17.33 -22.31
CA ARG A 151 12.74 17.21 -23.74
C ARG A 151 11.23 17.24 -24.01
N GLY A 152 10.38 17.33 -22.99
CA GLY A 152 8.92 17.21 -23.13
C GLY A 152 8.44 15.78 -23.45
N GLU A 153 9.31 14.78 -23.30
CA GLU A 153 9.03 13.37 -23.57
C GLU A 153 8.55 12.63 -22.31
N ARG A 154 7.70 11.62 -22.47
CA ARG A 154 7.33 10.70 -21.37
C ARG A 154 8.34 9.56 -21.27
N HIS A 155 8.96 9.40 -20.09
CA HIS A 155 9.90 8.32 -19.80
C HIS A 155 9.24 6.99 -19.37
N LEU A 156 8.04 7.03 -18.77
CA LEU A 156 7.40 5.85 -18.16
C LEU A 156 5.94 5.68 -18.62
N GLY A 157 5.61 4.45 -19.07
CA GLY A 157 4.25 4.01 -19.44
C GLY A 157 4.05 3.78 -20.94
N ARG A 158 3.28 2.75 -21.30
CA ARG A 158 2.85 2.49 -22.68
C ARG A 158 1.96 3.65 -23.13
N GLN A 159 2.17 4.20 -24.33
CA GLN A 159 1.29 5.24 -24.90
C GLN A 159 -0.17 4.78 -24.78
N LYS A 160 -1.04 5.57 -24.14
CA LYS A 160 -2.48 5.36 -24.31
C LYS A 160 -2.74 5.56 -25.81
N LYS A 161 -3.09 4.48 -26.52
CA LYS A 161 -3.65 4.63 -27.87
C LYS A 161 -4.82 5.61 -27.76
N PRO A 162 -4.95 6.59 -28.67
CA PRO A 162 -6.12 7.45 -28.68
C PRO A 162 -7.36 6.55 -28.72
N VAL A 163 -8.30 6.80 -27.82
CA VAL A 163 -9.61 6.18 -27.87
C VAL A 163 -10.22 6.63 -29.18
N LYS A 164 -10.44 5.71 -30.12
CA LYS A 164 -11.29 6.00 -31.27
C LYS A 164 -12.69 6.25 -30.70
N MET A 165 -13.12 7.50 -30.70
CA MET A 165 -14.55 7.80 -30.61
C MET A 165 -15.17 7.28 -31.89
N GLY A 166 -15.89 6.16 -31.78
CA GLY A 166 -16.78 5.62 -32.79
C GLY A 166 -18.21 5.70 -32.28
#